data_AF-T0TG31-F1
#
_entry.id   AF-T0TG31-F1
#
_cell.length_a   1.000
_cell.length_b   1.000
_cell.length_c   1.000
_cell.angle_alpha   90.00
_cell.angle_beta   90.00
_cell.angle_gamma   90.00
#
_symmetry.space_group_name_H-M   'P 1'
#
loop_
_entity.id
_entity.type
_entity.pdbx_description
1 polymer ?
#
loop_
_entity_poly.entity_id
_entity_poly.type
_entity_poly.pdbx_seq_one_letter_code
_entity_poly.pdbx_strand_id
1 'polypeptide(L)'
;MANLEEILQSGGAVILPTETVYGLFAQAMNEDAVEHVYQLKRRPKEKAMNLNVADYETILAFSKNQPSYLKKYMILFYLVR
;
A
#
# COMPACT_ATOMS: atom_id res chain seq x y z
N MET A 1 -8.26 -8.74 -21.36
CA MET A 1 -7.96 -7.75 -20.31
C MET A 1 -6.78 -8.33 -19.53
N ALA A 2 -5.70 -7.57 -19.33
CA ALA A 2 -4.57 -8.09 -18.55
C ALA A 2 -5.02 -8.37 -17.11
N ASN A 3 -4.61 -9.50 -16.55
CA ASN A 3 -4.96 -9.88 -15.19
C ASN A 3 -4.18 -8.98 -14.22
N LEU A 4 -4.90 -8.26 -13.34
CA LEU A 4 -4.33 -7.36 -12.34
C LEU A 4 -3.28 -8.07 -11.46
N GLU A 5 -3.57 -9.31 -11.10
CA GLU A 5 -2.67 -10.13 -10.30
C GLU A 5 -1.36 -10.41 -11.03
N GLU A 6 -1.42 -10.79 -12.31
CA GLU A 6 -0.22 -11.05 -13.13
C GLU A 6 0.64 -9.80 -13.31
N ILE A 7 0.02 -8.61 -13.50
CA ILE A 7 0.76 -7.35 -13.59
C ILE A 7 1.50 -7.07 -12.28
N LEU A 8 0.83 -7.25 -11.14
CA LEU A 8 1.45 -6.99 -9.83
C LEU A 8 2.56 -8.00 -9.52
N GLN A 9 2.33 -9.29 -9.80
CA GLN A 9 3.32 -10.36 -9.61
C GLN A 9 4.55 -10.20 -10.51
N SER A 10 4.39 -9.63 -11.70
CA SER A 10 5.50 -9.32 -12.61
C SER A 10 6.24 -8.01 -12.28
N GLY A 11 5.89 -7.34 -11.18
CA GLY A 11 6.52 -6.08 -10.74
C GLY A 11 5.99 -4.83 -11.45
N GLY A 12 4.89 -4.96 -12.20
CA GLY A 12 4.21 -3.85 -12.83
C GLY A 12 3.48 -2.94 -11.83
N ALA A 13 3.15 -1.74 -12.29
CA ALA A 13 2.36 -0.77 -11.53
C ALA A 13 0.97 -0.58 -12.16
N VAL A 14 -0.03 -0.34 -11.31
CA VAL A 14 -1.44 -0.25 -11.69
C VAL A 14 -2.10 0.97 -11.07
N ILE A 15 -3.02 1.58 -11.82
CA ILE A 15 -3.83 2.69 -11.34
C ILE A 15 -5.18 2.13 -10.90
N LEU A 16 -5.52 2.29 -9.62
CA LEU A 16 -6.81 1.87 -9.07
C LEU A 16 -7.57 3.07 -8.50
N PRO A 17 -8.90 3.12 -8.66
CA PRO A 17 -9.72 4.12 -7.98
C PRO A 17 -9.68 3.90 -6.46
N THR A 18 -9.68 5.00 -5.71
CA THR A 18 -9.95 4.97 -4.26
C THR A 18 -11.11 5.91 -3.95
N GLU A 19 -11.55 5.93 -2.69
CA GLU A 19 -12.61 6.84 -2.22
C GLU A 19 -12.26 8.33 -2.41
N THR A 20 -10.97 8.69 -2.48
CA THR A 20 -10.52 10.09 -2.59
C THR A 20 -9.92 10.43 -3.95
N VAL A 21 -8.89 9.70 -4.37
CA VAL A 21 -8.14 9.94 -5.61
C VAL A 21 -7.72 8.63 -6.25
N TYR A 22 -7.36 8.64 -7.52
CA TYR A 22 -6.68 7.49 -8.12
C TYR A 22 -5.32 7.29 -7.47
N GLY A 23 -5.03 6.03 -7.09
CA GLY A 23 -3.73 5.63 -6.57
C GLY A 23 -2.94 4.87 -7.63
N LEU A 24 -1.63 5.11 -7.68
CA LEU A 24 -0.68 4.25 -8.38
C LEU A 24 -0.08 3.26 -7.37
N PHE A 25 -0.31 1.97 -7.62
CA PHE A 25 0.02 0.83 -6.78
C PHE A 25 1.01 -0.11 -7.46
N ALA A 26 1.82 -0.79 -6.66
CA ALA A 26 2.66 -1.90 -7.06
C ALA A 26 2.86 -2.83 -5.85
N GLN A 27 3.44 -4.01 -6.07
CA GLN A 27 3.70 -4.96 -4.98
C GLN A 27 4.76 -4.41 -4.02
N ALA A 28 4.37 -4.17 -2.77
CA ALA A 28 5.23 -3.51 -1.79
C ALA A 28 6.48 -4.30 -1.40
N MET A 29 6.40 -5.64 -1.46
CA MET A 29 7.51 -6.56 -1.13
C MET A 29 8.46 -6.81 -2.31
N ASN A 30 8.20 -6.19 -3.46
CA ASN A 30 9.06 -6.25 -4.63
C ASN A 30 9.79 -4.91 -4.76
N GLU A 31 11.09 -4.89 -4.42
CA GLU A 31 11.90 -3.67 -4.42
C GLU A 31 11.96 -2.99 -5.80
N ASP A 32 12.05 -3.78 -6.87
CA ASP A 32 12.07 -3.27 -8.25
C ASP A 32 10.73 -2.59 -8.60
N ALA A 33 9.62 -3.18 -8.18
CA ALA A 33 8.29 -2.59 -8.39
C ALA A 33 8.12 -1.28 -7.61
N VAL A 34 8.64 -1.23 -6.38
CA VAL A 34 8.67 -0.02 -5.55
C VAL A 34 9.54 1.07 -6.20
N GLU A 35 10.73 0.73 -6.67
CA GLU A 35 11.59 1.65 -7.43
C GLU A 35 10.88 2.19 -8.66
N HIS A 36 10.23 1.31 -9.42
CA HIS A 36 9.46 1.69 -10.60
C HIS A 36 8.38 2.73 -10.28
N VAL A 37 7.64 2.57 -9.18
CA VAL A 37 6.64 3.56 -8.73
C VAL A 37 7.28 4.89 -8.32
N TYR A 38 8.43 4.87 -7.65
CA TYR A 38 9.17 6.10 -7.31
C TYR A 38 9.58 6.88 -8.57
N GLN A 39 10.09 6.18 -9.59
CA GLN A 39 10.46 6.77 -10.87
C GLN A 39 9.25 7.35 -11.61
N LEU A 40 8.16 6.58 -11.70
CA LEU A 40 6.91 7.03 -12.33
C LEU A 40 6.33 8.27 -11.67
N LYS A 41 6.34 8.33 -10.33
CA LYS A 41 5.87 9.49 -9.56
C LYS A 41 6.86 10.66 -9.54
N ARG A 42 8.10 10.45 -10.01
CA ARG A 42 9.23 11.39 -9.82
C ARG A 42 9.35 11.82 -8.35
N ARG A 43 9.16 10.87 -7.43
CA ARG A 43 9.11 11.14 -6.00
C ARG A 43 10.51 10.99 -5.38
N PRO A 44 10.98 11.95 -4.57
CA PRO A 44 12.21 11.79 -3.81
C PRO A 44 12.12 10.61 -2.84
N LYS A 45 13.20 9.83 -2.69
CA LYS A 45 13.24 8.60 -1.88
C LYS A 45 13.08 8.86 -0.38
N GLU A 46 13.46 10.05 0.07
CA GLU A 46 13.31 10.53 1.44
C GLU A 46 11.83 10.67 1.84
N LYS A 47 10.93 10.78 0.85
CA LYS A 47 9.49 10.81 1.07
C LYS A 47 8.93 9.40 0.94
N ALA A 48 8.71 8.74 2.08
CA ALA A 48 8.08 7.43 2.16
C ALA A 48 6.74 7.37 1.38
N MET A 49 6.43 6.20 0.82
CA MET A 49 5.13 5.90 0.24
C MET A 49 4.23 5.21 1.26
N ASN A 50 2.93 5.29 1.05
CA ASN A 50 1.96 4.58 1.87
C ASN A 50 2.01 3.08 1.57
N LEU A 51 1.95 2.25 2.62
CA LEU A 51 1.74 0.82 2.51
C LEU A 51 0.27 0.52 2.77
N ASN A 52 -0.41 -0.05 1.77
CA ASN A 52 -1.79 -0.50 1.93
C ASN A 52 -1.80 -1.94 2.44
N VAL A 53 -2.59 -2.19 3.47
CA VAL A 53 -2.72 -3.50 4.12
C VAL A 53 -4.20 -3.81 4.34
N ALA A 54 -4.56 -5.09 4.29
CA ALA A 54 -5.94 -5.53 4.36
C ALA A 54 -6.41 -5.87 5.79
N ASP A 55 -5.47 -6.15 6.70
CA ASP A 55 -5.77 -6.67 8.04
C ASP A 55 -4.82 -6.14 9.11
N TYR A 56 -5.22 -6.38 10.37
CA TYR A 56 -4.48 -5.96 11.57
C TYR A 56 -3.11 -6.63 11.67
N GLU A 57 -3.04 -7.92 11.33
CA GLU A 57 -1.82 -8.71 11.55
C GLU A 57 -0.70 -8.25 10.62
N THR A 58 -1.05 -7.84 9.40
CA THR A 58 -0.12 -7.20 8.46
C THR A 58 0.36 -5.86 9.00
N ILE A 59 -0.50 -5.05 9.65
CA ILE A 59 -0.05 -3.82 10.32
C ILE A 59 1.01 -4.16 11.37
N LEU A 60 0.77 -5.18 12.21
CA LEU A 60 1.72 -5.59 13.24
C LEU A 60 3.05 -6.08 12.66
N ALA A 61 3.01 -6.81 11.55
CA ALA A 61 4.21 -7.30 10.86
C ALA A 61 5.09 -6.17 10.30
N PHE A 62 4.49 -5.06 9.85
CA PHE A 62 5.20 -3.95 9.19
C PHE A 62 5.33 -2.68 10.06
N SER A 63 5.01 -2.73 11.35
CA SER A 63 5.17 -1.59 12.26
C SER A 63 5.86 -1.98 13.57
N LYS A 64 6.36 -1.00 14.30
CA LYS A 64 6.98 -1.17 15.62
C LYS A 64 6.45 -0.10 16.57
N ASN A 65 6.47 -0.38 17.88
CA ASN A 65 6.02 0.54 18.93
C ASN A 65 4.56 0.98 18.74
N GLN A 66 3.66 0.04 18.43
CA GLN A 66 2.26 0.36 18.21
C GLN A 66 1.61 0.89 19.49
N PRO A 67 0.79 1.95 19.42
CA PRO A 67 0.04 2.41 20.58
C PRO A 67 -1.01 1.38 20.96
N SER A 68 -1.30 1.28 22.27
CA SER A 68 -2.28 0.33 22.82
C SER A 68 -3.69 0.47 22.23
N TYR A 69 -4.03 1.65 21.73
CA TYR A 69 -5.30 1.97 21.11
C TYR A 69 -5.39 1.66 19.60
N LEU A 70 -4.32 1.17 18.97
CA LEU A 70 -4.28 0.94 17.51
C LEU A 70 -5.43 0.03 17.04
N LYS A 71 -5.63 -1.12 17.71
CA LYS A 71 -6.69 -2.07 17.35
C LYS A 71 -8.08 -1.43 17.43
N LYS A 72 -8.30 -0.61 18.46
CA LYS A 72 -9.57 0.10 18.67
C LYS A 72 -9.84 1.08 17.53
N TYR A 73 -8.86 1.87 17.11
CA TYR A 73 -9.03 2.78 15.98
C TYR A 73 -9.18 2.06 14.65
N MET A 74 -8.43 0.98 14.42
CA MET A 74 -8.59 0.18 13.21
C MET A 74 -10.03 -0.31 13.10
N ILE A 75 -10.57 -0.93 14.16
CA ILE A 75 -11.96 -1.39 14.20
C ILE A 75 -12.94 -0.22 13.97
N LEU A 76 -12.75 0.91 14.66
CA LEU A 76 -13.65 2.06 14.55
C LEU A 76 -13.70 2.66 13.15
N PHE A 77 -12.55 2.79 12.47
CA PHE A 77 -12.49 3.39 11.13
C PHE A 77 -12.70 2.39 9.99
N TYR A 78 -12.44 1.09 10.20
CA TYR A 78 -12.73 0.05 9.21
C TYR A 78 -14.18 -0.45 9.26
N LEU A 79 -14.88 -0.40 10.41
CA LEU A 79 -16.31 -0.76 10.49
C LEU A 79 -17.24 0.33 9.95
N VAL A 80 -16.75 1.57 9.80
CA VAL A 80 -17.52 2.70 9.27
C VAL A 80 -17.21 2.91 7.77
N ARG A 81 -16.60 1.92 7.12
CA ARG A 81 -16.51 1.81 5.67
C ARG A 81 -17.64 0.97 5.11
#